data_AF-A0A8T4XAB8-F1
#
_entry.id   AF-A0A8T4XAB8-F1
#
_cell.length_a   1.000
_cell.length_b   1.000
_cell.length_c   1.000
_cell.angle_alpha   90.00
_cell.angle_beta   90.00
_cell.angle_gamma   90.00
#
_symmetry.space_group_name_H-M   'P 1'
#
loop_
_entity.id
_entity.type
_entity.pdbx_description
1 polymer ?
#
loop_
_entity_poly.entity_id
_entity_poly.type
_entity_poly.pdbx_seq_one_letter_code
_entity_poly.pdbx_strand_id
1 'polypeptide(L)'
;MSLSLEKTSNGIPIATSNENGIDELIYYVDRDDLPEGAKLLERIRLNQPEDYFFPLIKDYKNEEANNIYISGPSGVGKTLFIRSYIKHFLKKYPKAKILLFSSKTKDKNIDDIKSVQRIRIDDDMIINPMTLSEISSKSTPVMTVFDDIEDFQNKKLNIEINRLCNEVIRNGRANHIFNLYVNHDPCDYNKTKLFLKEATQVVMLPYRAPKTTYNLIMEKYLKLDKKTQNQLINLKSKYVVVNRGRPEFVLSDKYIMLI
;
A
#
# COMPACT_ATOMS: atom_id res chain seq x y z
N MET A 1 23.43 4.14 -4.50
CA MET A 1 22.25 3.37 -4.08
C MET A 1 22.52 1.89 -4.26
N SER A 2 22.25 1.09 -3.23
CA SER A 2 22.36 -0.37 -3.26
C SER A 2 21.36 -0.97 -2.28
N LEU A 3 20.93 -2.20 -2.57
CA LEU A 3 20.24 -3.06 -1.62
C LEU A 3 21.26 -3.78 -0.73
N SER A 4 20.84 -4.13 0.48
CA SER A 4 21.61 -4.95 1.42
C SER A 4 20.68 -5.90 2.17
N LEU A 5 21.15 -7.14 2.38
CA LEU A 5 20.54 -8.11 3.29
C LEU A 5 21.01 -7.90 4.73
N GLU A 6 22.18 -7.27 4.89
CA GLU A 6 22.76 -6.98 6.20
C GLU A 6 22.38 -5.57 6.64
N LYS A 7 22.12 -5.42 7.94
CA LYS A 7 21.88 -4.11 8.55
C LYS A 7 23.18 -3.30 8.54
N THR A 8 23.16 -2.16 7.87
CA THR A 8 24.24 -1.17 7.91
C THR A 8 23.88 -0.02 8.86
N SER A 9 24.86 0.77 9.30
CA SER A 9 24.63 1.91 10.21
C SER A 9 23.67 2.96 9.64
N ASN A 10 23.76 3.21 8.33
CA ASN A 10 22.95 4.19 7.60
C ASN A 10 21.87 3.53 6.73
N GLY A 11 21.68 2.21 6.86
CA GLY A 11 20.74 1.44 6.06
C GLY A 11 19.29 1.73 6.44
N ILE A 12 18.48 2.09 5.44
CA ILE A 12 17.05 2.32 5.62
C ILE A 12 16.33 1.00 5.32
N PRO A 13 15.59 0.39 6.26
CA PRO A 13 14.81 -0.80 5.96
C PRO A 13 13.65 -0.44 5.02
N ILE A 14 13.49 -1.21 3.94
CA ILE A 14 12.50 -0.92 2.88
C ILE A 14 11.51 -2.05 2.65
N ALA A 15 11.88 -3.29 3.00
CA ALA A 15 11.05 -4.47 2.82
C ALA A 15 11.40 -5.55 3.85
N THR A 16 10.54 -6.56 3.92
CA THR A 16 10.80 -7.81 4.63
C THR A 16 10.85 -8.94 3.60
N SER A 17 11.87 -9.79 3.63
CA SER A 17 11.83 -11.12 3.00
C SER A 17 11.32 -12.13 4.02
N ASN A 18 10.45 -13.03 3.60
CA ASN A 18 10.18 -14.27 4.32
C ASN A 18 10.86 -15.39 3.55
N GLU A 19 11.97 -15.91 4.09
CA GLU A 19 12.69 -17.05 3.51
C GLU A 19 12.61 -18.21 4.49
N ASN A 20 12.08 -19.36 4.03
CA ASN A 20 11.86 -20.54 4.89
C ASN A 20 11.06 -20.25 6.18
N GLY A 21 10.13 -19.29 6.13
CA GLY A 21 9.32 -18.88 7.29
C GLY A 21 10.00 -17.88 8.24
N ILE A 22 11.22 -17.44 7.96
CA ILE A 22 11.96 -16.46 8.75
C ILE A 22 11.85 -15.09 8.08
N ASP A 23 11.42 -14.09 8.85
CA ASP A 23 11.35 -12.70 8.37
C ASP A 23 12.70 -12.01 8.56
N GLU A 24 13.29 -11.55 7.46
CA GLU A 24 14.51 -10.75 7.42
C GLU A 24 14.25 -9.38 6.79
N LEU A 25 15.02 -8.37 7.19
CA LEU A 25 14.87 -7.02 6.66
C LEU A 25 15.78 -6.80 5.46
N ILE A 26 15.24 -6.15 4.43
CA ILE A 26 15.99 -5.65 3.29
C ILE A 26 16.22 -4.16 3.48
N TYR A 27 17.47 -3.74 3.30
CA TYR A 27 17.90 -2.37 3.49
C TYR A 27 18.24 -1.72 2.15
N TYR A 28 17.94 -0.43 2.05
CA TYR A 28 18.56 0.48 1.10
C TYR A 28 19.75 1.17 1.75
N VAL A 29 20.82 1.31 1.00
CA VAL A 29 22.05 1.99 1.41
C VAL A 29 22.45 2.97 0.32
N ASP A 30 22.79 4.21 0.70
CA ASP A 30 23.32 5.16 -0.27
C ASP A 30 24.71 4.71 -0.75
N ARG A 31 25.12 5.12 -1.96
CA ARG A 31 26.41 4.71 -2.53
C ARG A 31 27.57 5.17 -1.64
N ASP A 32 27.45 6.36 -1.07
CA ASP A 32 28.49 7.00 -0.29
C ASP A 32 28.66 6.34 1.09
N ASP A 33 27.66 5.55 1.52
CA ASP A 33 27.67 4.79 2.78
C ASP A 33 28.18 3.35 2.60
N LEU A 34 28.53 2.95 1.37
CA LEU A 34 29.02 1.60 1.10
C LEU A 34 30.52 1.49 1.42
N PRO A 35 30.97 0.35 1.97
CA PRO A 35 32.38 0.06 2.10
C PRO A 35 33.11 0.16 0.75
N GLU A 36 34.37 0.59 0.77
CA GLU A 36 35.19 0.64 -0.43
C GLU A 36 35.29 -0.76 -1.06
N GLY A 37 35.05 -0.85 -2.37
CA GLY A 37 35.02 -2.12 -3.11
C GLY A 37 33.73 -2.94 -2.98
N ALA A 38 32.72 -2.47 -2.23
CA ALA A 38 31.44 -3.16 -2.13
C ALA A 38 30.74 -3.27 -3.49
N LYS A 39 30.20 -4.45 -3.78
CA LYS A 39 29.43 -4.70 -5.01
C LYS A 39 28.05 -4.08 -4.89
N LEU A 40 27.68 -3.23 -5.86
CA LEU A 40 26.35 -2.66 -5.96
C LEU A 40 25.31 -3.75 -6.28
N LEU A 41 24.25 -3.77 -5.49
CA LEU A 41 23.13 -4.69 -5.64
C LEU A 41 21.87 -3.89 -5.93
N GLU A 42 21.49 -3.78 -7.19
CA GLU A 42 20.30 -3.01 -7.60
C GLU A 42 19.01 -3.85 -7.55
N ARG A 43 19.15 -5.18 -7.49
CA ARG A 43 18.04 -6.11 -7.57
C ARG A 43 18.31 -7.40 -6.78
N ILE A 44 17.28 -7.87 -6.09
CA ILE A 44 17.27 -9.20 -5.43
C ILE A 44 16.09 -10.00 -5.99
N ARG A 45 16.28 -11.31 -6.17
CA ARG A 45 15.24 -12.25 -6.60
C ARG A 45 15.21 -13.46 -5.67
N LEU A 46 14.01 -13.81 -5.21
CA LEU A 46 13.75 -15.06 -4.50
C LEU A 46 13.49 -16.17 -5.50
N ASN A 47 14.07 -17.35 -5.24
CA ASN A 47 14.00 -18.49 -6.14
C ASN A 47 12.97 -19.53 -5.69
N GLN A 48 12.71 -19.65 -4.38
CA GLN A 48 11.76 -20.65 -3.90
C GLN A 48 10.30 -20.17 -4.07
N PRO A 49 9.35 -21.08 -4.38
CA PRO A 49 7.94 -20.74 -4.53
C PRO A 49 7.28 -20.16 -3.27
N GLU A 50 7.67 -20.62 -2.10
CA GLU A 50 7.14 -20.25 -0.78
C GLU A 50 7.67 -18.92 -0.25
N ASP A 51 8.91 -18.57 -0.60
CA ASP A 51 9.54 -17.32 -0.14
C ASP A 51 8.85 -16.10 -0.73
N TYR A 52 8.77 -14.99 0.01
CA TYR A 52 8.21 -13.77 -0.54
C TYR A 52 8.80 -12.49 0.04
N PHE A 53 8.84 -11.41 -0.74
CA PHE A 53 9.05 -10.07 -0.20
C PHE A 53 7.72 -9.39 0.13
N PHE A 54 7.66 -8.61 1.20
CA PHE A 54 6.53 -7.76 1.56
C PHE A 54 6.99 -6.32 1.81
N PRO A 55 6.23 -5.29 1.38
CA PRO A 55 6.62 -3.90 1.65
C PRO A 55 6.63 -3.64 3.15
N LEU A 56 7.61 -2.86 3.62
CA LEU A 56 7.70 -2.53 5.03
C LEU A 56 6.55 -1.60 5.45
N ILE A 57 5.99 -1.87 6.63
CA ILE A 57 5.10 -0.93 7.32
C ILE A 57 5.96 0.19 7.91
N LYS A 58 5.73 1.44 7.49
CA LYS A 58 6.47 2.61 8.00
C LYS A 58 6.34 2.80 9.50
N ASP A 59 7.29 3.51 10.12
CA ASP A 59 7.27 3.81 11.55
C ASP A 59 6.61 5.16 11.83
N TYR A 60 5.44 5.13 12.48
CA TYR A 60 4.71 6.35 12.79
C TYR A 60 5.44 7.28 13.77
N LYS A 61 6.39 6.74 14.54
CA LYS A 61 7.22 7.51 15.47
C LYS A 61 8.17 8.47 14.74
N ASN A 62 8.48 8.20 13.47
CA ASN A 62 9.27 9.08 12.61
C ASN A 62 8.36 10.02 11.78
N GLU A 63 7.14 10.28 12.26
CA GLU A 63 6.12 11.08 11.56
C GLU A 63 5.77 10.54 10.16
N GLU A 64 5.90 9.23 9.97
CA GLU A 64 5.61 8.58 8.71
C GLU A 64 4.31 7.77 8.75
N ALA A 65 3.59 7.74 7.64
CA ALA A 65 2.46 6.83 7.44
C ALA A 65 2.42 6.38 5.98
N ASN A 66 1.98 5.14 5.74
CA ASN A 66 1.75 4.68 4.38
C ASN A 66 0.37 5.15 3.90
N ASN A 67 0.37 5.91 2.81
CA ASN A 67 -0.79 6.11 1.94
C ASN A 67 -0.63 5.18 0.74
N ILE A 68 -1.45 4.13 0.67
CA ILE A 68 -1.34 3.09 -0.36
C ILE A 68 -2.55 3.14 -1.27
N TYR A 69 -2.29 3.30 -2.56
CA TYR A 69 -3.30 3.15 -3.60
C TYR A 69 -3.23 1.73 -4.16
N ILE A 70 -4.32 0.98 -4.06
CA ILE A 70 -4.42 -0.40 -4.54
C ILE A 70 -5.43 -0.41 -5.68
N SER A 71 -5.04 -0.94 -6.84
CA SER A 71 -5.97 -1.03 -7.96
C SER A 71 -5.92 -2.33 -8.74
N GLY A 72 -7.08 -2.69 -9.29
CA GLY A 72 -7.26 -3.79 -10.24
C GLY A 72 -8.72 -4.24 -10.29
N PRO A 73 -9.13 -4.99 -11.33
CA PRO A 73 -10.53 -5.41 -11.48
C PRO A 73 -10.98 -6.37 -10.37
N SER A 74 -12.28 -6.73 -10.36
CA SER A 74 -12.80 -7.72 -9.42
C SER A 74 -12.11 -9.07 -9.57
N GLY A 75 -11.84 -9.76 -8.46
CA GLY A 75 -11.26 -11.12 -8.47
C GLY A 75 -9.73 -11.22 -8.64
N VAL A 76 -9.02 -10.11 -8.87
CA VAL A 76 -7.55 -10.16 -9.09
C VAL A 76 -6.71 -10.37 -7.83
N GLY A 77 -7.30 -10.24 -6.64
CA GLY A 77 -6.63 -10.49 -5.36
C GLY A 77 -6.46 -9.27 -4.44
N LYS A 78 -7.13 -8.13 -4.71
CA LYS A 78 -7.06 -6.92 -3.87
C LYS A 78 -7.30 -7.22 -2.39
N THR A 79 -8.40 -7.91 -2.07
CA THR A 79 -8.77 -8.31 -0.70
C THR A 79 -7.70 -9.17 -0.02
N LEU A 80 -7.01 -10.04 -0.77
CA LEU A 80 -5.92 -10.87 -0.22
C LEU A 80 -4.71 -10.01 0.15
N PHE A 81 -4.36 -9.04 -0.70
CA PHE A 81 -3.29 -8.09 -0.41
C PHE A 81 -3.64 -7.22 0.81
N ILE A 82 -4.86 -6.66 0.85
CA ILE A 82 -5.37 -5.85 1.98
C ILE A 82 -5.27 -6.65 3.29
N ARG A 83 -5.77 -7.90 3.30
CA ARG A 83 -5.68 -8.80 4.46
C ARG A 83 -4.22 -9.02 4.89
N SER A 84 -3.32 -9.28 3.93
CA SER A 84 -1.89 -9.46 4.23
C SER A 84 -1.29 -8.19 4.84
N TYR A 85 -1.60 -7.03 4.28
CA TYR A 85 -1.10 -5.75 4.76
C TYR A 85 -1.60 -5.43 6.17
N ILE A 86 -2.89 -5.65 6.45
CA ILE A 86 -3.47 -5.52 7.80
C ILE A 86 -2.74 -6.44 8.78
N LYS A 87 -2.45 -7.69 8.41
CA LYS A 87 -1.73 -8.62 9.28
C LYS A 87 -0.30 -8.14 9.59
N HIS A 88 0.44 -7.66 8.60
CA HIS A 88 1.79 -7.11 8.81
C HIS A 88 1.74 -5.83 9.66
N PHE A 89 0.74 -4.98 9.43
CA PHE A 89 0.50 -3.79 10.24
C PHE A 89 0.19 -4.14 11.70
N LEU A 90 -0.68 -5.11 11.96
CA LEU A 90 -1.01 -5.58 13.31
C LEU A 90 0.15 -6.36 13.96
N LYS A 91 1.02 -7.02 13.17
CA LYS A 91 2.26 -7.60 13.70
C LYS A 91 3.18 -6.50 14.26
N LYS A 92 3.28 -5.37 13.56
CA LYS A 92 4.05 -4.20 14.02
C LYS A 92 3.34 -3.43 15.14
N TYR A 93 2.02 -3.29 15.07
CA TYR A 93 1.19 -2.53 16.01
C TYR A 93 0.01 -3.37 16.52
N PRO A 94 0.22 -4.31 17.46
CA PRO A 94 -0.80 -5.29 17.88
C PRO A 94 -2.07 -4.70 18.49
N LYS A 95 -2.00 -3.48 19.02
CA LYS A 95 -3.12 -2.78 19.66
C LYS A 95 -3.87 -1.82 18.72
N ALA A 96 -3.40 -1.65 17.48
CA ALA A 96 -4.01 -0.72 16.54
C ALA A 96 -5.40 -1.20 16.09
N LYS A 97 -6.27 -0.24 15.83
CA LYS A 97 -7.58 -0.43 15.21
C LYS A 97 -7.49 -0.25 13.71
N ILE A 98 -8.33 -1.00 12.99
CA ILE A 98 -8.49 -0.90 11.54
C ILE A 98 -9.93 -0.49 11.28
N LEU A 99 -10.13 0.66 10.64
CA LEU A 99 -11.46 1.16 10.27
C LEU A 99 -11.72 0.85 8.81
N LEU A 100 -12.69 -0.02 8.54
CA LEU A 100 -13.06 -0.45 7.19
C LEU A 100 -14.29 0.31 6.72
N PHE A 101 -14.11 1.15 5.71
CA PHE A 101 -15.17 1.86 4.99
C PHE A 101 -15.44 1.11 3.69
N SER A 102 -16.65 0.57 3.55
CA SER A 102 -17.03 -0.17 2.35
C SER A 102 -18.53 -0.27 2.20
N SER A 103 -19.00 -0.23 0.95
CA SER A 103 -20.41 -0.47 0.61
C SER A 103 -20.86 -1.91 0.86
N LYS A 104 -19.93 -2.87 0.91
CA LYS A 104 -20.24 -4.26 1.25
C LYS A 104 -20.68 -4.36 2.70
N THR A 105 -21.73 -5.12 2.96
CA THR A 105 -22.21 -5.39 4.33
C THR A 105 -21.35 -6.43 5.06
N LYS A 106 -20.64 -7.29 4.32
CA LYS A 106 -19.77 -8.33 4.87
C LYS A 106 -18.68 -8.74 3.87
N ASP A 107 -17.46 -8.95 4.37
CA ASP A 107 -16.34 -9.61 3.68
C ASP A 107 -15.64 -10.57 4.66
N LYS A 108 -15.86 -11.87 4.48
CA LYS A 108 -15.29 -12.92 5.34
C LYS A 108 -13.75 -12.91 5.37
N ASN A 109 -13.08 -12.33 4.37
CA ASN A 109 -11.62 -12.26 4.31
C ASN A 109 -11.03 -11.12 5.14
N ILE A 110 -11.84 -10.17 5.59
CA ILE A 110 -11.36 -9.02 6.38
C ILE A 110 -12.08 -8.95 7.73
N ASP A 111 -13.38 -9.24 7.77
CA ASP A 111 -14.21 -9.10 8.97
C ASP A 111 -13.88 -10.12 10.09
N ASP A 112 -13.17 -11.20 9.79
CA ASP A 112 -12.71 -12.18 10.79
C ASP A 112 -11.50 -11.69 11.60
N ILE A 113 -10.87 -10.58 11.18
CA ILE A 113 -9.76 -9.97 11.91
C ILE A 113 -10.33 -9.15 13.07
N LYS A 114 -10.08 -9.60 14.31
CA LYS A 114 -10.62 -9.00 15.55
C LYS A 114 -10.45 -7.48 15.68
N SER A 115 -9.35 -6.92 15.15
CA SER A 115 -9.06 -5.47 15.23
C SER A 115 -9.75 -4.64 14.15
N VAL A 116 -10.42 -5.27 13.18
CA VAL A 116 -11.18 -4.60 12.14
C VAL A 116 -12.55 -4.21 12.67
N GLN A 117 -12.88 -2.93 12.51
CA GLN A 117 -14.19 -2.36 12.74
C GLN A 117 -14.72 -1.82 11.41
N ARG A 118 -15.81 -2.42 10.90
CA ARG A 118 -16.53 -1.87 9.75
C ARG A 118 -17.30 -0.62 10.18
N ILE A 119 -17.03 0.49 9.51
CA ILE A 119 -17.76 1.73 9.71
C ILE A 119 -19.00 1.69 8.83
N ARG A 120 -20.15 1.95 9.43
CA ARG A 120 -21.43 2.03 8.73
C ARG A 120 -21.44 3.31 7.89
N ILE A 121 -21.75 3.18 6.61
CA ILE A 121 -21.85 4.30 5.67
C ILE A 121 -23.33 4.52 5.36
N ASP A 122 -23.91 5.50 6.01
CA ASP A 122 -25.30 5.92 5.83
C ASP A 122 -25.45 7.43 6.11
N ASP A 123 -26.69 7.91 6.11
CA ASP A 123 -26.99 9.33 6.22
C ASP A 123 -26.46 9.99 7.51
N ASP A 124 -26.12 9.22 8.56
CA ASP A 124 -25.47 9.75 9.76
C ASP A 124 -24.11 10.37 9.42
N MET A 125 -23.37 9.84 8.45
CA MET A 125 -22.10 10.44 8.02
C MET A 125 -22.28 11.83 7.41
N ILE A 126 -23.47 12.14 6.86
CA ILE A 126 -23.78 13.48 6.33
C ILE A 126 -24.12 14.44 7.46
N ILE A 127 -24.90 13.96 8.44
CA ILE A 127 -25.40 14.76 9.57
C ILE A 127 -24.27 15.01 10.58
N ASN A 128 -23.47 13.98 10.84
CA ASN A 128 -22.33 13.96 11.75
C ASN A 128 -21.06 13.51 10.99
N PRO A 129 -20.46 14.38 10.16
CA PRO A 129 -19.25 14.07 9.41
C PRO A 129 -18.11 13.59 10.29
N MET A 130 -17.58 12.41 9.99
CA MET A 130 -16.43 11.87 10.70
C MET A 130 -15.18 12.72 10.44
N THR A 131 -14.41 12.98 11.48
CA THR A 131 -13.18 13.81 11.43
C THR A 131 -11.91 12.98 11.60
N LEU A 132 -10.77 13.54 11.21
CA LEU A 132 -9.47 12.89 11.46
C LEU A 132 -9.17 12.68 12.95
N SER A 133 -9.62 13.61 13.80
CA SER A 133 -9.48 13.51 15.26
C SER A 133 -10.26 12.30 15.81
N GLU A 134 -11.49 12.08 15.32
CA GLU A 134 -12.27 10.92 15.72
C GLU A 134 -11.64 9.61 15.25
N ILE A 135 -11.07 9.59 14.04
CA ILE A 135 -10.34 8.42 13.52
C ILE A 135 -9.11 8.13 14.37
N SER A 136 -8.26 9.12 14.62
CA SER A 136 -7.01 8.96 15.38
C SER A 136 -7.26 8.65 16.86
N SER A 137 -8.39 9.09 17.42
CA SER A 137 -8.79 8.76 18.79
C SER A 137 -9.07 7.26 19.01
N LYS A 138 -9.32 6.48 17.94
CA LYS A 138 -9.62 5.04 18.06
C LYS A 138 -8.39 4.24 18.49
N SER A 139 -7.21 4.62 18.01
CA SER A 139 -5.90 4.10 18.41
C SER A 139 -4.78 4.90 17.78
N THR A 140 -3.56 4.80 18.33
CA THR A 140 -2.37 5.39 17.72
C THR A 140 -1.26 4.33 17.58
N PRO A 141 -0.86 3.95 16.36
CA PRO A 141 -1.41 4.38 15.07
C PRO A 141 -2.80 3.76 14.81
N VAL A 142 -3.50 4.25 13.78
CA VAL A 142 -4.76 3.68 13.26
C VAL A 142 -4.63 3.46 11.75
N MET A 143 -5.36 2.48 11.23
CA MET A 143 -5.44 2.25 9.78
C MET A 143 -6.86 2.47 9.28
N THR A 144 -7.01 3.16 8.16
CA THR A 144 -8.24 3.22 7.37
C THR A 144 -8.10 2.37 6.12
N VAL A 145 -9.18 1.66 5.76
CA VAL A 145 -9.30 0.91 4.51
C VAL A 145 -10.58 1.37 3.82
N PHE A 146 -10.44 1.98 2.64
CA PHE A 146 -11.55 2.38 1.79
C PHE A 146 -11.66 1.39 0.62
N ASP A 147 -12.62 0.48 0.68
CA ASP A 147 -12.85 -0.59 -0.31
C ASP A 147 -14.26 -0.53 -0.88
N ASP A 148 -14.40 -0.45 -2.20
CA ASP A 148 -15.69 -0.32 -2.91
C ASP A 148 -16.56 0.83 -2.38
N ILE A 149 -16.04 2.05 -2.45
CA ILE A 149 -16.70 3.28 -2.00
C ILE A 149 -17.13 4.23 -3.15
N GLU A 150 -17.25 3.69 -4.37
CA GLU A 150 -17.23 4.50 -5.60
C GLU A 150 -18.59 4.93 -6.14
N ASP A 151 -19.70 4.37 -5.64
CA ASP A 151 -21.02 4.63 -6.21
C ASP A 151 -22.19 4.34 -5.23
N PHE A 152 -22.29 5.13 -4.16
CA PHE A 152 -23.48 5.11 -3.32
C PHE A 152 -24.66 5.76 -4.06
N GLN A 153 -25.88 5.22 -3.91
CA GLN A 153 -27.09 5.81 -4.53
C GLN A 153 -27.33 7.25 -4.08
N ASN A 154 -27.05 7.56 -2.81
CA ASN A 154 -27.14 8.91 -2.28
C ASN A 154 -25.89 9.72 -2.66
N LYS A 155 -26.03 10.66 -3.59
CA LYS A 155 -24.93 11.54 -4.03
C LYS A 155 -24.28 12.34 -2.90
N LYS A 156 -25.02 12.70 -1.84
CA LYS A 156 -24.46 13.39 -0.67
C LYS A 156 -23.51 12.49 0.11
N LEU A 157 -23.79 11.19 0.20
CA LEU A 157 -22.86 10.21 0.79
C LEU A 157 -21.57 10.11 -0.03
N ASN A 158 -21.67 10.06 -1.36
CA ASN A 158 -20.47 10.05 -2.20
C ASN A 158 -19.60 11.30 -1.96
N ILE A 159 -20.21 12.48 -1.84
CA ILE A 159 -19.48 13.72 -1.56
C ILE A 159 -18.77 13.63 -0.21
N GLU A 160 -19.47 13.16 0.82
CA GLU A 160 -18.95 13.10 2.18
C GLU A 160 -17.84 12.05 2.36
N ILE A 161 -18.01 10.86 1.78
CA ILE A 161 -16.96 9.84 1.75
C ILE A 161 -15.72 10.34 1.01
N ASN A 162 -15.90 11.02 -0.14
CA ASN A 162 -14.78 11.61 -0.86
C ASN A 162 -14.10 12.72 -0.07
N ARG A 163 -14.86 13.55 0.67
CA ARG A 163 -14.31 14.57 1.58
C ARG A 163 -13.39 13.90 2.61
N LEU A 164 -13.89 12.88 3.31
CA LEU A 164 -13.13 12.14 4.32
C LEU A 164 -11.87 11.48 3.73
N CYS A 165 -11.99 10.81 2.59
CA CYS A 165 -10.86 10.19 1.89
C CYS A 165 -9.76 11.22 1.56
N ASN A 166 -10.16 12.36 1.02
CA ASN A 166 -9.24 13.44 0.67
C ASN A 166 -8.55 14.02 1.92
N GLU A 167 -9.27 14.12 3.03
CA GLU A 167 -8.73 14.59 4.31
C GLU A 167 -7.70 13.62 4.87
N VAL A 168 -8.01 12.31 4.88
CA VAL A 168 -7.10 11.25 5.33
C VAL A 168 -5.83 11.23 4.49
N ILE A 169 -5.94 11.38 3.18
CA ILE A 169 -4.77 11.30 2.30
C ILE A 169 -3.84 12.50 2.48
N ARG A 170 -4.39 13.71 2.59
CA ARG A 170 -3.59 14.93 2.72
C ARG A 170 -2.99 15.10 4.12
N ASN A 171 -3.79 14.81 5.14
CA ASN A 171 -3.46 15.18 6.53
C ASN A 171 -3.37 13.99 7.49
N GLY A 172 -3.64 12.76 7.02
CA GLY A 172 -3.64 11.56 7.86
C GLY A 172 -2.28 11.24 8.46
N ARG A 173 -1.18 11.54 7.74
CA ARG A 173 0.19 11.33 8.24
C ARG A 173 0.45 12.06 9.57
N ALA A 174 0.06 13.33 9.66
CA ALA A 174 0.20 14.13 10.88
C ALA A 174 -0.66 13.59 12.05
N ASN A 175 -1.64 12.74 11.75
CA ASN A 175 -2.51 12.09 12.72
C ASN A 175 -2.16 10.60 12.92
N HIS A 176 -1.01 10.14 12.41
CA HIS A 176 -0.57 8.74 12.45
C HIS A 176 -1.59 7.74 11.84
N ILE A 177 -2.32 8.20 10.82
CA ILE A 177 -3.31 7.41 10.09
C ILE A 177 -2.63 6.76 8.88
N PHE A 178 -2.58 5.43 8.88
CA PHE A 178 -2.20 4.63 7.73
C PHE A 178 -3.44 4.44 6.86
N ASN A 179 -3.29 4.54 5.54
CA ASN A 179 -4.43 4.51 4.65
C ASN A 179 -4.23 3.52 3.49
N LEU A 180 -5.21 2.65 3.29
CA LEU A 180 -5.37 1.84 2.09
C LEU A 180 -6.59 2.35 1.32
N TYR A 181 -6.39 2.88 0.12
CA TYR A 181 -7.46 3.22 -0.80
C TYR A 181 -7.50 2.22 -1.94
N VAL A 182 -8.67 1.64 -2.20
CA VAL A 182 -8.85 0.57 -3.16
C VAL A 182 -9.79 1.03 -4.27
N ASN A 183 -9.37 0.83 -5.52
CA ASN A 183 -10.15 1.19 -6.70
C ASN A 183 -10.20 0.04 -7.71
N HIS A 184 -11.33 -0.18 -8.38
CA HIS A 184 -11.42 -1.14 -9.47
C HIS A 184 -10.67 -0.70 -10.73
N ASP A 185 -10.83 0.57 -11.11
CA ASP A 185 -10.18 1.19 -12.25
C ASP A 185 -8.84 1.81 -11.81
N PRO A 186 -7.71 1.40 -12.41
CA PRO A 186 -6.41 2.03 -12.20
C PRO A 186 -6.45 3.55 -12.36
N CYS A 187 -7.19 4.06 -13.35
CA CYS A 187 -7.16 5.46 -13.77
C CYS A 187 -8.55 6.00 -14.11
N ASP A 188 -9.44 6.14 -13.12
CA ASP A 188 -10.70 6.90 -13.30
C ASP A 188 -10.50 8.43 -13.22
N TYR A 189 -9.60 8.95 -14.06
CA TYR A 189 -9.29 10.37 -14.27
C TYR A 189 -9.27 11.24 -13.00
N ASN A 190 -10.26 12.10 -12.80
CA ASN A 190 -10.32 13.05 -11.69
C ASN A 190 -10.52 12.36 -10.33
N LYS A 191 -11.16 11.18 -10.30
CA LYS A 191 -11.43 10.47 -9.04
C LYS A 191 -10.16 9.90 -8.45
N THR A 192 -9.27 9.36 -9.27
CA THR A 192 -8.04 8.68 -8.80
C THR A 192 -6.81 9.58 -8.75
N LYS A 193 -6.86 10.76 -9.39
CA LYS A 193 -5.71 11.67 -9.53
C LYS A 193 -5.09 12.11 -8.21
N LEU A 194 -5.90 12.46 -7.21
CA LEU A 194 -5.36 12.86 -5.90
C LEU A 194 -4.68 11.68 -5.22
N PHE A 195 -5.36 10.54 -5.17
CA PHE A 195 -4.88 9.31 -4.56
C PHE A 195 -3.55 8.85 -5.17
N LEU A 196 -3.46 8.82 -6.50
CA LEU A 196 -2.23 8.45 -7.22
C LEU A 196 -1.08 9.42 -6.96
N LYS A 197 -1.36 10.73 -6.79
CA LYS A 197 -0.33 11.74 -6.54
C LYS A 197 0.22 11.68 -5.12
N GLU A 198 -0.65 11.52 -4.13
CA GLU A 198 -0.30 11.51 -2.70
C GLU A 198 0.08 10.11 -2.18
N ALA A 199 -0.16 9.06 -2.98
CA ALA A 199 0.22 7.71 -2.62
C ALA A 199 1.74 7.59 -2.42
N THR A 200 2.13 7.14 -1.23
CA THR A 200 3.49 6.70 -0.92
C THR A 200 3.84 5.41 -1.66
N GLN A 201 2.83 4.56 -1.87
CA GLN A 201 2.97 3.28 -2.57
C GLN A 201 1.77 3.04 -3.48
N VAL A 202 2.04 2.51 -4.66
CA VAL A 202 1.01 2.07 -5.62
C VAL A 202 1.10 0.57 -5.80
N VAL A 203 0.00 -0.12 -5.56
CA VAL A 203 -0.10 -1.59 -5.64
C VAL A 203 -0.92 -1.98 -6.84
N MET A 204 -0.31 -2.79 -7.69
CA MET A 204 -0.89 -3.38 -8.91
C MET A 204 -0.90 -4.89 -8.77
N LEU A 205 -1.85 -5.55 -9.42
CA LEU A 205 -1.96 -7.02 -9.43
C LEU A 205 -1.90 -7.54 -10.87
N PRO A 206 -0.70 -7.54 -11.51
CA PRO A 206 -0.55 -7.80 -12.94
C PRO A 206 -0.85 -9.23 -13.35
N TYR A 207 -0.59 -10.23 -12.50
CA TYR A 207 -0.73 -11.64 -12.88
C TYR A 207 -2.16 -12.04 -13.28
N ARG A 208 -3.18 -11.41 -12.67
CA ARG A 208 -4.60 -11.72 -12.90
C ARG A 208 -5.36 -10.60 -13.61
N ALA A 209 -4.70 -9.49 -13.92
CA ALA A 209 -5.31 -8.39 -14.64
C ALA A 209 -4.94 -8.44 -16.13
N PRO A 210 -5.77 -7.88 -17.03
CA PRO A 210 -5.38 -7.66 -18.41
C PRO A 210 -4.06 -6.88 -18.51
N LYS A 211 -3.19 -7.24 -19.47
CA LYS A 211 -1.84 -6.64 -19.60
C LYS A 211 -1.85 -5.12 -19.78
N THR A 212 -2.90 -4.58 -20.38
CA THR A 212 -3.05 -3.14 -20.64
C THR A 212 -3.57 -2.34 -19.45
N THR A 213 -4.11 -3.01 -18.43
CA THR A 213 -4.79 -2.38 -17.29
C THR A 213 -3.93 -1.32 -16.61
N TYR A 214 -2.63 -1.55 -16.44
CA TYR A 214 -1.77 -0.66 -15.67
C TYR A 214 -0.91 0.30 -16.52
N ASN A 215 -0.97 0.22 -17.86
CA ASN A 215 -0.07 1.00 -18.74
C ASN A 215 -0.10 2.49 -18.41
N LEU A 216 -1.31 3.06 -18.27
CA LEU A 216 -1.48 4.47 -17.98
C LEU A 216 -0.94 4.87 -16.59
N ILE A 217 -1.16 4.05 -15.55
CA ILE A 217 -0.57 4.30 -14.23
C ILE A 217 0.96 4.30 -14.34
N MET A 218 1.53 3.23 -14.92
CA MET A 218 2.96 3.03 -14.96
C MET A 218 3.69 4.13 -15.73
N GLU A 219 3.13 4.55 -16.87
CA GLU A 219 3.72 5.59 -17.71
C GLU A 219 3.50 6.99 -17.14
N LYS A 220 2.25 7.36 -16.81
CA LYS A 220 1.89 8.76 -16.51
C LYS A 220 2.13 9.15 -15.06
N TYR A 221 1.85 8.24 -14.12
CA TYR A 221 1.84 8.54 -12.69
C TYR A 221 3.08 8.01 -11.97
N LEU A 222 3.55 6.83 -12.37
CA LEU A 222 4.77 6.21 -11.83
C LEU A 222 6.02 6.52 -12.64
N LYS A 223 5.87 7.03 -13.88
CA LYS A 223 6.98 7.42 -14.78
C LYS A 223 8.04 6.33 -14.98
N LEU A 224 7.62 5.07 -14.97
CA LEU A 224 8.50 3.93 -15.17
C LEU A 224 8.97 3.87 -16.62
N ASP A 225 10.22 3.51 -16.86
CA ASP A 225 10.72 3.31 -18.22
C ASP A 225 10.07 2.08 -18.89
N LYS A 226 10.09 2.03 -20.23
CA LYS A 226 9.45 0.94 -20.99
C LYS A 226 10.02 -0.44 -20.62
N LYS A 227 11.30 -0.50 -20.23
CA LYS A 227 11.97 -1.75 -19.84
C LYS A 227 11.35 -2.30 -18.54
N THR A 228 11.21 -1.44 -17.54
CA THR A 228 10.58 -1.75 -16.24
C THR A 228 9.11 -2.07 -16.41
N GLN A 229 8.37 -1.30 -17.20
CA GLN A 229 6.97 -1.60 -17.51
C GLN A 229 6.80 -3.01 -18.10
N ASN A 230 7.60 -3.35 -19.11
CA ASN A 230 7.56 -4.68 -19.73
C ASN A 230 7.96 -5.80 -18.76
N GLN A 231 8.92 -5.55 -17.87
CA GLN A 231 9.28 -6.50 -16.82
C GLN A 231 8.11 -6.72 -15.86
N LEU A 232 7.45 -5.66 -15.39
CA LEU A 232 6.34 -5.73 -14.45
C LEU A 232 5.11 -6.45 -15.00
N ILE A 233 4.72 -6.16 -16.25
CA ILE A 233 3.55 -6.79 -16.90
C ILE A 233 3.75 -8.28 -17.10
N ASN A 234 4.97 -8.71 -17.45
CA ASN A 234 5.26 -10.11 -17.73
C ASN A 234 5.55 -10.91 -16.47
N LEU A 235 5.43 -10.28 -15.31
CA LEU A 235 5.81 -10.91 -14.09
C LEU A 235 4.69 -11.74 -13.46
N LYS A 236 5.03 -12.99 -13.13
CA LYS A 236 4.17 -13.93 -12.40
C LYS A 236 4.19 -13.68 -10.88
N SER A 237 3.78 -12.48 -10.45
CA SER A 237 3.64 -12.11 -9.03
C SER A 237 2.20 -11.86 -8.67
N LYS A 238 1.84 -12.22 -7.44
CA LYS A 238 0.55 -11.89 -6.84
C LYS A 238 0.32 -10.38 -6.71
N TYR A 239 1.37 -9.58 -6.50
CA TYR A 239 1.31 -8.12 -6.41
C TYR A 239 2.61 -7.45 -6.85
N VAL A 240 2.51 -6.21 -7.30
CA VAL A 240 3.63 -5.32 -7.54
C VAL A 240 3.36 -4.03 -6.78
N VAL A 241 4.29 -3.65 -5.92
CA VAL A 241 4.30 -2.41 -5.16
C VAL A 241 5.36 -1.51 -5.77
N VAL A 242 4.97 -0.31 -6.17
CA VAL A 242 5.91 0.75 -6.54
C VAL A 242 5.94 1.75 -5.41
N ASN A 243 7.07 1.81 -4.70
CA ASN A 243 7.30 2.79 -3.65
C ASN A 243 7.78 4.09 -4.28
N ARG A 244 7.02 5.16 -4.03
CA ARG A 244 7.28 6.52 -4.53
C ARG A 244 7.93 7.41 -3.46
N GLY A 245 8.06 6.90 -2.23
CA GLY A 245 8.90 7.53 -1.21
C GLY A 245 10.38 7.37 -1.55
N ARG A 246 11.25 8.03 -0.77
CA ARG A 246 12.70 7.78 -0.88
C ARG A 246 13.09 6.62 0.05
N PRO A 247 13.82 5.61 -0.44
CA PRO A 247 14.23 5.41 -1.84
C PRO A 247 13.07 4.91 -2.74
N GLU A 248 13.11 5.28 -4.02
CA GLU A 248 12.16 4.74 -5.00
C GLU A 248 12.57 3.30 -5.36
N PHE A 249 11.60 2.40 -5.34
CA PHE A 249 11.83 0.99 -5.67
C PHE A 249 10.55 0.30 -6.13
N VAL A 250 10.75 -0.79 -6.84
CA VAL A 250 9.72 -1.76 -7.20
C VAL A 250 9.91 -3.00 -6.35
N LEU A 251 8.83 -3.47 -5.75
CA LEU A 251 8.77 -4.72 -5.01
C LEU A 251 7.64 -5.58 -5.56
N SER A 252 7.86 -6.88 -5.59
CA SER A 252 6.84 -7.89 -5.81
C SER A 252 6.99 -9.00 -4.78
N ASP A 253 6.18 -10.05 -4.81
CA ASP A 253 6.46 -11.21 -3.97
C ASP A 253 7.80 -11.89 -4.31
N LYS A 254 8.37 -11.74 -5.53
CA LYS A 254 9.60 -12.45 -5.94
C LYS A 254 10.84 -11.61 -6.18
N TYR A 255 10.73 -10.29 -6.27
CA TYR A 255 11.90 -9.42 -6.43
C TYR A 255 11.66 -8.06 -5.80
N ILE A 256 12.78 -7.45 -5.48
CA ILE A 256 12.91 -6.03 -5.18
C ILE A 256 13.97 -5.45 -6.11
N MET A 257 13.72 -4.24 -6.63
CA MET A 257 14.58 -3.56 -7.59
C MET A 257 14.52 -2.06 -7.34
N LEU A 258 15.68 -1.41 -7.28
CA LEU A 258 15.77 0.05 -7.23
C LEU A 258 15.44 0.63 -8.62
N ILE A 259 14.72 1.75 -8.66
CA ILE A 259 14.32 2.46 -9.88
C ILE A 259 14.70 3.94 -9.83
#